data_AF-X1RHK8-F1
#
_entry.id   AF-X1RHK8-F1
#
_cell.length_a   1.000
_cell.length_b   1.000
_cell.length_c   1.000
_cell.angle_alpha   90.00
_cell.angle_beta   90.00
_cell.angle_gamma   90.00
#
_symmetry.space_group_name_H-M   'P 1'
#
loop_
_entity.id
_entity.type
_entity.pdbx_description
1 polymer ?
#
loop_
_entity_poly.entity_id
_entity_poly.type
_entity_poly.pdbx_seq_one_letter_code
_entity_poly.pdbx_strand_id
1 'polypeptide(L)'
;MVPELLDRILSKASREIPKGLSVGLYNWSEPFLHDQIGDLVGVVKKYRMRSILSSNLSLKMQNKLIATFDNGLDNLIISVSGFTQETYGKYHIGGNIELVKKNLRQAAELERPDGTHRTAVHYIEFDYNQAEKEVFKSFCDKLNVNFISKKNTYTNLHRDTGDVSVHFDKPNHYGNHSCPLLTDMVSIDQRGDVYICCGTWYYPAYRIGAFLDIRFA
;
A
#
# COMPACT_ATOMS: atom_id res chain seq x y z
N MET A 1 -1.15 -9.39 -11.07
CA MET A 1 -0.99 -10.85 -10.97
C MET A 1 -2.38 -11.44 -11.13
N VAL A 2 -2.56 -12.49 -11.94
CA VAL A 2 -3.87 -13.13 -12.06
C VAL A 2 -4.23 -13.96 -10.80
N PRO A 3 -5.51 -14.07 -10.40
CA PRO A 3 -5.92 -14.78 -9.19
C PRO A 3 -5.44 -16.24 -9.12
N GLU A 4 -5.42 -16.95 -10.24
CA GLU A 4 -4.99 -18.35 -10.31
C GLU A 4 -3.51 -18.53 -9.95
N LEU A 5 -2.67 -17.58 -10.35
CA LEU A 5 -1.26 -17.58 -10.00
C LEU A 5 -1.06 -17.28 -8.51
N LEU A 6 -1.79 -16.32 -7.97
CA LEU A 6 -1.76 -16.02 -6.53
C LEU A 6 -2.22 -17.23 -5.71
N ASP A 7 -3.26 -17.93 -6.13
CA ASP A 7 -3.77 -19.12 -5.44
C ASP A 7 -2.69 -20.20 -5.34
N ARG A 8 -1.98 -20.48 -6.45
CA ARG A 8 -0.86 -21.44 -6.46
C ARG A 8 0.27 -21.02 -5.53
N ILE A 9 0.61 -19.73 -5.51
CA ILE A 9 1.66 -19.17 -4.64
C ILE A 9 1.27 -19.32 -3.16
N LEU A 10 0.05 -18.91 -2.79
CA LEU A 10 -0.41 -18.99 -1.41
C LEU A 10 -0.65 -20.43 -0.96
N SER A 11 -1.09 -21.30 -1.88
CA SER A 11 -1.15 -22.75 -1.65
C SER A 11 0.20 -23.30 -1.24
N LYS A 12 1.27 -22.98 -2.00
CA LYS A 12 2.64 -23.36 -1.66
C LYS A 12 3.11 -22.75 -0.35
N ALA A 13 2.97 -21.43 -0.20
CA ALA A 13 3.37 -20.71 1.01
C ALA A 13 2.71 -21.27 2.27
N SER A 14 1.42 -21.59 2.21
CA SER A 14 0.67 -22.15 3.36
C SER A 14 1.16 -23.51 3.83
N ARG A 15 1.86 -24.27 2.97
CA ARG A 15 2.47 -25.56 3.32
C ARG A 15 3.92 -25.45 3.79
N GLU A 16 4.66 -24.48 3.25
CA GLU A 16 6.12 -24.43 3.39
C GLU A 16 6.60 -23.35 4.37
N ILE A 17 5.77 -22.37 4.70
CA ILE A 17 6.14 -21.20 5.50
C ILE A 17 5.31 -21.18 6.80
N PRO A 18 5.86 -20.68 7.94
CA PRO A 18 5.13 -20.59 9.20
C PRO A 18 3.78 -19.88 9.10
N LYS A 19 2.86 -20.26 10.00
CA LYS A 19 1.53 -19.62 10.11
C LYS A 19 1.65 -18.15 10.54
N GLY A 20 0.63 -17.36 10.20
CA GLY A 20 0.55 -15.94 10.58
C GLY A 20 0.98 -14.96 9.48
N LEU A 21 1.13 -15.43 8.24
CA LEU A 21 1.48 -14.58 7.11
C LEU A 21 0.41 -13.52 6.82
N SER A 22 0.89 -12.36 6.40
CA SER A 22 0.09 -11.27 5.85
C SER A 22 0.52 -11.02 4.42
N VAL A 23 -0.42 -10.73 3.53
CA VAL A 23 -0.18 -10.52 2.11
C VAL A 23 -0.50 -9.08 1.77
N GLY A 24 0.54 -8.33 1.40
CA GLY A 24 0.40 -7.01 0.79
C GLY A 24 0.14 -7.15 -0.71
N LEU A 25 -1.05 -6.74 -1.17
CA LEU A 25 -1.42 -6.75 -2.59
C LEU A 25 -1.08 -5.41 -3.26
N TYR A 26 0.09 -4.87 -2.96
CA TYR A 26 0.56 -3.58 -3.47
C TYR A 26 2.09 -3.53 -3.44
N ASN A 27 2.65 -2.60 -4.22
CA ASN A 27 4.04 -2.17 -4.09
C ASN A 27 4.11 -0.70 -4.57
N TRP A 28 4.94 -0.38 -5.57
CA TRP A 28 5.09 0.96 -6.14
C TRP A 28 3.95 1.41 -7.08
N SER A 29 3.00 0.53 -7.40
CA SER A 29 1.88 0.81 -8.30
C SER A 29 0.56 1.00 -7.54
N GLU A 30 -0.43 1.63 -8.18
CA GLU A 30 -1.79 1.75 -7.66
C GLU A 30 -2.56 0.42 -7.81
N PRO A 31 -2.91 -0.29 -6.71
CA PRO A 31 -3.57 -1.60 -6.79
C PRO A 31 -4.95 -1.55 -7.43
N PHE A 32 -5.70 -0.45 -7.32
CA PHE A 32 -7.03 -0.34 -7.94
C PHE A 32 -7.00 -0.17 -9.47
N LEU A 33 -5.81 -0.07 -10.09
CA LEU A 33 -5.67 -0.26 -11.54
C LEU A 33 -5.96 -1.72 -11.96
N HIS A 34 -5.73 -2.68 -11.07
CA HIS A 34 -6.00 -4.09 -11.36
C HIS A 34 -7.51 -4.35 -11.33
N ASP A 35 -8.07 -4.90 -12.41
CA ASP A 35 -9.53 -5.12 -12.50
C ASP A 35 -10.03 -6.18 -11.54
N GLN A 36 -9.21 -7.20 -11.27
CA GLN A 36 -9.53 -8.31 -10.38
C GLN A 36 -9.00 -8.12 -8.95
N ILE A 37 -8.81 -6.88 -8.48
CA ILE A 37 -8.22 -6.64 -7.16
C ILE A 37 -9.07 -7.23 -6.01
N GLY A 38 -10.40 -7.22 -6.14
CA GLY A 38 -11.31 -7.85 -5.19
C GLY A 38 -11.14 -9.38 -5.16
N ASP A 39 -10.98 -10.01 -6.32
CA ASP A 39 -10.75 -11.46 -6.42
C ASP A 39 -9.43 -11.86 -5.75
N LEU A 40 -8.37 -11.05 -5.94
CA LEU A 40 -7.08 -11.28 -5.29
C LEU A 40 -7.21 -11.24 -3.75
N VAL A 41 -8.00 -10.31 -3.22
CA VAL A 41 -8.32 -10.30 -1.78
C VAL A 41 -9.03 -11.60 -1.38
N GLY A 42 -10.03 -12.03 -2.13
CA GLY A 42 -10.74 -13.29 -1.88
C GLY A 42 -9.80 -14.50 -1.83
N VAL A 43 -8.82 -14.57 -2.74
CA VAL A 43 -7.78 -15.61 -2.75
C VAL A 43 -6.94 -15.57 -1.47
N VAL A 44 -6.52 -14.39 -0.99
CA VAL A 44 -5.80 -14.27 0.30
C VAL A 44 -6.65 -14.78 1.45
N LYS A 45 -7.94 -14.44 1.48
CA LYS A 45 -8.87 -14.82 2.56
C LYS A 45 -9.17 -16.32 2.57
N LYS A 46 -9.19 -16.99 1.40
CA LYS A 46 -9.30 -18.46 1.31
C LYS A 46 -8.26 -19.19 2.17
N TYR A 47 -7.05 -18.62 2.29
CA TYR A 47 -5.96 -19.19 3.11
C TYR A 47 -5.93 -18.65 4.55
N ARG A 48 -6.97 -17.93 4.99
CA ARG A 48 -7.07 -17.29 6.33
C ARG A 48 -5.90 -16.36 6.66
N MET A 49 -5.28 -15.78 5.63
CA MET A 49 -4.21 -14.79 5.77
C MET A 49 -4.81 -13.38 5.87
N ARG A 50 -4.04 -12.44 6.40
CA ARG A 50 -4.41 -11.02 6.39
C ARG A 50 -4.09 -10.40 5.04
N SER A 51 -5.02 -9.62 4.51
CA SER A 51 -4.92 -8.90 3.25
C SER A 51 -4.73 -7.41 3.51
N ILE A 52 -3.70 -6.83 2.88
CA ILE A 52 -3.32 -5.43 3.07
C ILE A 52 -3.21 -4.76 1.71
N LEU A 53 -3.82 -3.58 1.57
CA LEU A 53 -3.67 -2.70 0.42
C LEU A 53 -3.10 -1.36 0.85
N SER A 54 -2.26 -0.76 0.01
CA SER A 54 -1.88 0.65 0.10
C SER A 54 -2.20 1.31 -1.23
N SER A 55 -2.96 2.38 -1.20
CA SER A 55 -3.49 3.06 -2.39
C SER A 55 -3.36 4.58 -2.22
N ASN A 56 -3.19 5.29 -3.33
CA ASN A 56 -3.34 6.75 -3.37
C ASN A 56 -4.82 7.19 -3.53
N LEU A 57 -5.71 6.21 -3.77
CA LEU A 57 -7.16 6.35 -3.88
C LEU A 57 -7.61 7.37 -4.94
N SER A 58 -6.77 7.65 -5.93
CA SER A 58 -6.97 8.74 -6.91
C SER A 58 -7.75 8.34 -8.16
N LEU A 59 -8.23 7.10 -8.24
CA LEU A 59 -8.97 6.56 -9.38
C LEU A 59 -10.49 6.61 -9.18
N LYS A 60 -11.26 6.56 -10.28
CA LYS A 60 -12.69 6.29 -10.19
C LYS A 60 -12.88 4.81 -9.81
N MET A 61 -13.31 4.56 -8.58
CA MET A 61 -13.32 3.20 -8.01
C MET A 61 -14.38 2.27 -8.60
N GLN A 62 -15.43 2.79 -9.25
CA GLN A 62 -16.58 2.00 -9.69
C GLN A 62 -17.04 1.04 -8.56
N ASN A 63 -17.18 -0.25 -8.87
CA ASN A 63 -17.51 -1.29 -7.90
C ASN A 63 -16.28 -1.97 -7.27
N LYS A 64 -15.05 -1.58 -7.65
CA LYS A 64 -13.83 -2.24 -7.16
C LYS A 64 -13.68 -2.12 -5.65
N LEU A 65 -13.95 -0.95 -5.08
CA LEU A 65 -13.84 -0.73 -3.64
C LEU A 65 -14.82 -1.62 -2.86
N ILE A 66 -16.08 -1.71 -3.32
CA ILE A 66 -17.11 -2.57 -2.75
C ILE A 66 -16.67 -4.04 -2.82
N ALA A 67 -16.32 -4.52 -4.02
CA ALA A 67 -15.88 -5.91 -4.23
C ALA A 67 -14.67 -6.28 -3.35
N THR A 68 -13.72 -5.36 -3.18
CA THR A 68 -12.56 -5.55 -2.30
C THR A 68 -12.97 -5.69 -0.83
N PHE A 69 -13.89 -4.85 -0.35
CA PHE A 69 -14.37 -4.89 1.04
C PHE A 69 -15.22 -6.13 1.31
N ASP A 70 -16.09 -6.51 0.36
CA ASP A 70 -16.97 -7.68 0.43
C ASP A 70 -16.18 -9.00 0.42
N ASN A 71 -15.07 -9.06 -0.34
CA ASN A 71 -14.15 -10.20 -0.33
C ASN A 71 -13.27 -10.27 0.94
N GLY A 72 -13.49 -9.39 1.91
CA GLY A 72 -12.93 -9.51 3.26
C GLY A 72 -11.57 -8.87 3.42
N LEU A 73 -11.29 -7.75 2.73
CA LEU A 73 -10.10 -6.94 2.98
C LEU A 73 -9.93 -6.67 4.48
N ASP A 74 -8.70 -6.80 5.01
CA ASP A 74 -8.41 -6.55 6.43
C ASP A 74 -7.89 -5.13 6.66
N ASN A 75 -7.02 -4.63 5.80
CA ASN A 75 -6.40 -3.31 5.95
C ASN A 75 -6.33 -2.55 4.62
N LEU A 76 -6.91 -1.34 4.58
CA LEU A 76 -6.73 -0.36 3.51
C LEU A 76 -5.93 0.84 4.02
N ILE A 77 -4.71 0.99 3.53
CA ILE A 77 -3.86 2.15 3.78
C ILE A 77 -4.06 3.15 2.65
N ILE A 78 -4.31 4.41 2.99
CA ILE A 78 -4.53 5.49 2.03
C ILE A 78 -3.43 6.52 2.19
N SER A 79 -2.51 6.56 1.21
CA SER A 79 -1.38 7.50 1.21
C SER A 79 -1.81 8.84 0.62
N VAL A 80 -1.65 9.93 1.38
CA VAL A 80 -2.04 11.29 0.96
C VAL A 80 -1.02 12.32 1.44
N SER A 81 -0.91 13.45 0.75
CA SER A 81 0.10 14.48 1.05
C SER A 81 -0.45 15.91 1.11
N GLY A 82 -1.76 16.08 1.24
CA GLY A 82 -2.39 17.40 1.29
C GLY A 82 -3.91 17.31 1.31
N PHE A 83 -4.54 18.35 1.84
CA PHE A 83 -5.98 18.54 1.87
C PHE A 83 -6.47 19.42 0.70
N THR A 84 -5.68 20.38 0.22
CA THR A 84 -6.04 21.20 -0.95
C THR A 84 -5.41 20.64 -2.22
N GLN A 85 -5.97 20.96 -3.38
CA GLN A 85 -5.43 20.49 -4.67
C GLN A 85 -4.03 21.06 -4.92
N GLU A 86 -3.78 22.30 -4.49
CA GLU A 86 -2.48 22.96 -4.59
C GLU A 86 -1.40 22.19 -3.80
N THR A 87 -1.67 21.85 -2.54
CA THR A 87 -0.71 21.14 -1.69
C THR A 87 -0.58 19.67 -2.09
N TYR A 88 -1.69 18.99 -2.33
CA TYR A 88 -1.71 17.57 -2.71
C TYR A 88 -0.96 17.32 -4.03
N GLY A 89 -1.17 18.18 -5.03
CA GLY A 89 -0.58 18.05 -6.36
C GLY A 89 0.94 18.21 -6.42
N LYS A 90 1.58 18.74 -5.36
CA LYS A 90 3.05 18.88 -5.27
C LYS A 90 3.76 17.52 -5.23
N TYR A 91 3.15 16.52 -4.60
CA TYR A 91 3.72 15.17 -4.50
C TYR A 91 2.90 14.14 -5.29
N HIS A 92 1.57 14.19 -5.19
CA HIS A 92 0.68 13.34 -5.99
C HIS A 92 0.34 14.02 -7.32
N ILE A 93 1.36 14.17 -8.17
CA ILE A 93 1.26 14.86 -9.46
C ILE A 93 0.16 14.22 -10.32
N GLY A 94 -0.73 15.05 -10.86
CA GLY A 94 -1.86 14.61 -11.70
C GLY A 94 -3.04 14.00 -10.94
N GLY A 95 -2.94 13.84 -9.61
CA GLY A 95 -4.04 13.36 -8.78
C GLY A 95 -5.09 14.44 -8.51
N ASN A 96 -6.33 14.02 -8.22
CA ASN A 96 -7.43 14.90 -7.83
C ASN A 96 -7.81 14.65 -6.36
N ILE A 97 -7.53 15.61 -5.47
CA ILE A 97 -7.75 15.43 -4.03
C ILE A 97 -9.25 15.31 -3.69
N GLU A 98 -10.14 15.95 -4.43
CA GLU A 98 -11.58 15.86 -4.17
C GLU A 98 -12.12 14.48 -4.54
N LEU A 99 -11.55 13.84 -5.56
CA LEU A 99 -11.85 12.44 -5.87
C LEU A 99 -11.33 11.51 -4.76
N VAL A 100 -10.12 11.73 -4.25
CA VAL A 100 -9.58 10.97 -3.11
C VAL A 100 -10.48 11.09 -1.89
N LYS A 101 -10.89 12.32 -1.50
CA LYS A 101 -11.81 12.55 -0.38
C LYS A 101 -13.18 11.90 -0.62
N LYS A 102 -13.68 11.91 -1.85
CA LYS A 102 -14.93 11.21 -2.22
C LYS A 102 -14.79 9.71 -2.04
N ASN A 103 -13.71 9.11 -2.53
CA ASN A 103 -13.46 7.68 -2.38
C ASN A 103 -13.21 7.30 -0.92
N LEU A 104 -12.59 8.18 -0.12
CA LEU A 104 -12.40 7.95 1.31
C LEU A 104 -13.74 7.90 2.06
N ARG A 105 -14.70 8.77 1.71
CA ARG A 105 -16.08 8.70 2.22
C ARG A 105 -16.73 7.36 1.89
N GLN A 106 -16.59 6.90 0.64
CA GLN A 106 -17.11 5.59 0.22
C GLN A 106 -16.43 4.43 0.99
N ALA A 107 -15.12 4.50 1.23
CA ALA A 107 -14.43 3.49 2.02
C ALA A 107 -14.93 3.45 3.48
N ALA A 108 -15.16 4.62 4.08
CA ALA A 108 -15.71 4.74 5.43
C ALA A 108 -17.13 4.14 5.54
N GLU A 109 -17.97 4.33 4.51
CA GLU A 109 -19.31 3.72 4.44
C GLU A 109 -19.29 2.19 4.34
N LEU A 110 -18.19 1.61 3.83
CA LEU A 110 -18.01 0.16 3.70
C LEU A 110 -17.37 -0.48 4.93
N GLU A 111 -17.03 0.29 5.96
CA GLU A 111 -16.45 -0.24 7.19
C GLU A 111 -17.39 -1.22 7.91
N ARG A 112 -16.81 -2.06 8.76
CA ARG A 112 -17.60 -3.06 9.48
C ARG A 112 -18.48 -2.39 10.54
N PRO A 113 -19.74 -2.84 10.71
CA PRO A 113 -20.61 -2.37 11.78
C PRO A 113 -20.09 -2.70 13.20
N ASP A 114 -19.15 -3.63 13.32
CA ASP A 114 -18.58 -4.09 14.59
C ASP A 114 -17.55 -3.13 15.21
N GLY A 115 -17.29 -1.99 14.56
CA GLY A 115 -16.34 -0.98 15.02
C GLY A 115 -14.88 -1.28 14.67
N THR A 116 -14.60 -2.39 13.97
CA THR A 116 -13.25 -2.69 13.48
C THR A 116 -12.97 -1.90 12.21
N HIS A 117 -12.11 -0.89 12.32
CA HIS A 117 -11.68 -0.06 11.19
C HIS A 117 -10.61 -0.76 10.35
N ARG A 118 -10.94 -0.99 9.08
CA ARG A 118 -10.00 -1.51 8.09
C ARG A 118 -9.18 -0.39 7.46
N THR A 119 -9.75 0.80 7.34
CA THR A 119 -9.15 1.93 6.63
C THR A 119 -8.33 2.80 7.56
N ALA A 120 -7.12 3.16 7.10
CA ALA A 120 -6.27 4.15 7.75
C ALA A 120 -5.66 5.09 6.71
N VAL A 121 -5.77 6.40 6.97
CA VAL A 121 -5.07 7.43 6.22
C VAL A 121 -3.66 7.55 6.75
N HIS A 122 -2.68 7.41 5.85
CA HIS A 122 -1.27 7.71 6.08
C HIS A 122 -0.96 9.07 5.43
N TYR A 123 -0.90 10.12 6.26
CA TYR A 123 -0.52 11.45 5.82
C TYR A 123 1.01 11.55 5.73
N ILE A 124 1.50 11.80 4.52
CA ILE A 124 2.93 11.98 4.23
C ILE A 124 3.26 13.44 4.51
N GLU A 125 4.01 13.67 5.59
CA GLU A 125 4.40 15.00 6.02
C GLU A 125 5.60 15.52 5.22
N PHE A 126 5.47 16.76 4.76
CA PHE A 126 6.50 17.59 4.14
C PHE A 126 6.50 18.96 4.82
N ASP A 127 7.58 19.72 4.70
CA ASP A 127 7.66 21.08 5.27
C ASP A 127 6.54 22.01 4.78
N TYR A 128 6.09 21.82 3.53
CA TYR A 128 5.09 22.67 2.91
C TYR A 128 3.63 22.30 3.24
N ASN A 129 3.36 21.14 3.86
CA ASN A 129 1.99 20.65 4.07
C ASN A 129 1.59 20.52 5.55
N GLN A 130 2.45 20.94 6.48
CA GLN A 130 2.19 20.86 7.92
C GLN A 130 0.92 21.62 8.34
N ALA A 131 0.68 22.77 7.71
CA ALA A 131 -0.51 23.60 7.97
C ALA A 131 -1.84 22.89 7.62
N GLU A 132 -1.81 21.92 6.71
CA GLU A 132 -3.02 21.18 6.28
C GLU A 132 -3.27 19.88 7.06
N LYS A 133 -2.33 19.48 7.93
CA LYS A 133 -2.42 18.23 8.69
C LYS A 133 -3.66 18.17 9.57
N GLU A 134 -3.89 19.22 10.37
CA GLU A 134 -5.00 19.24 11.34
C GLU A 134 -6.38 19.27 10.68
N VAL A 135 -6.51 19.95 9.55
CA VAL A 135 -7.76 19.94 8.77
C VAL A 135 -8.00 18.58 8.13
N PHE A 136 -6.96 17.89 7.65
CA PHE A 136 -7.10 16.53 7.13
C PHE A 136 -7.46 15.55 8.26
N LYS A 137 -6.79 15.64 9.41
CA LYS A 137 -7.12 14.83 10.60
C LYS A 137 -8.58 15.02 11.00
N SER A 138 -9.03 16.27 11.12
CA SER A 138 -10.42 16.60 11.46
C SER A 138 -11.42 16.04 10.42
N PHE A 139 -11.03 15.97 9.15
CA PHE A 139 -11.83 15.33 8.12
C PHE A 139 -11.92 13.80 8.32
N CYS A 140 -10.81 13.13 8.63
CA CYS A 140 -10.81 11.69 8.96
C CYS A 140 -11.61 11.38 10.22
N ASP A 141 -11.49 12.21 11.27
CA ASP A 141 -12.23 12.05 12.53
C ASP A 141 -13.74 12.07 12.28
N LYS A 142 -14.24 12.96 11.40
CA LYS A 142 -15.66 13.02 11.01
C LYS A 142 -16.14 11.78 10.26
N LEU A 143 -15.24 11.08 9.58
CA LEU A 143 -15.54 9.82 8.88
C LEU A 143 -15.32 8.60 9.76
N ASN A 144 -14.87 8.79 11.00
CA ASN A 144 -14.42 7.72 11.88
C ASN A 144 -13.36 6.82 11.19
N VAL A 145 -12.38 7.45 10.54
CA VAL A 145 -11.25 6.77 9.88
C VAL A 145 -9.96 7.07 10.64
N ASN A 146 -9.14 6.05 10.83
CA ASN A 146 -7.84 6.19 11.49
C ASN A 146 -6.93 7.16 10.70
N PHE A 147 -6.27 8.07 11.41
CA PHE A 147 -5.31 9.00 10.83
C PHE A 147 -3.93 8.79 11.46
N ILE A 148 -2.95 8.49 10.61
CA ILE A 148 -1.55 8.30 11.00
C ILE A 148 -0.72 9.27 10.18
N SER A 149 0.05 10.10 10.86
CA SER A 149 0.97 11.04 10.21
C SER A 149 2.39 10.53 10.30
N LYS A 150 3.13 10.57 9.20
CA LYS A 150 4.54 10.16 9.16
C LYS A 150 5.34 11.16 8.33
N LYS A 151 6.49 11.58 8.86
CA LYS A 151 7.50 12.30 8.08
C LYS A 151 7.91 11.46 6.87
N ASN A 152 7.99 12.11 5.72
CA ASN A 152 8.59 11.47 4.58
C ASN A 152 10.08 11.23 4.85
N THR A 153 10.51 9.99 4.73
CA THR A 153 11.92 9.58 4.93
C THR A 153 12.58 9.13 3.63
N TYR A 154 11.91 9.27 2.48
CA TYR A 154 12.34 8.69 1.21
C TYR A 154 12.56 9.71 0.09
N THR A 155 11.90 10.87 0.16
CA THR A 155 11.98 11.90 -0.89
C THR A 155 12.00 13.29 -0.29
N ASN A 156 13.12 13.98 -0.45
CA ASN A 156 13.21 15.42 -0.21
C ASN A 156 12.84 16.14 -1.52
N LEU A 157 11.67 16.78 -1.56
CA LEU A 157 11.32 17.68 -2.65
C LEU A 157 12.11 19.00 -2.48
N HIS A 158 13.08 19.27 -3.37
CA HIS A 158 13.78 20.55 -3.36
C HIS A 158 12.87 21.66 -3.89
N ARG A 159 12.64 22.64 -3.03
CA ARG A 159 11.66 23.72 -3.20
C ARG A 159 11.96 24.68 -4.36
N ASP A 160 13.20 24.70 -4.86
CA ASP A 160 13.70 25.79 -5.70
C ASP A 160 13.85 25.45 -7.19
N THR A 161 13.79 24.18 -7.59
CA THR A 161 14.01 23.79 -9.01
C THR A 161 12.85 23.04 -9.66
N GLY A 162 11.87 22.57 -8.87
CA GLY A 162 10.84 21.66 -9.37
C GLY A 162 11.36 20.26 -9.71
N ASP A 163 12.65 19.99 -9.45
CA ASP A 163 13.21 18.65 -9.56
C ASP A 163 12.78 17.79 -8.37
N VAL A 164 12.18 16.64 -8.68
CA VAL A 164 12.05 15.55 -7.71
C VAL A 164 13.38 14.81 -7.69
N SER A 165 14.28 15.20 -6.79
CA SER A 165 15.41 14.32 -6.47
C SER A 165 14.94 13.28 -5.45
N VAL A 166 15.09 12.00 -5.79
CA VAL A 166 14.98 10.93 -4.79
C VAL A 166 16.29 10.92 -4.03
N HIS A 167 16.45 11.84 -3.09
CA HIS A 167 17.43 11.65 -2.04
C HIS A 167 16.88 10.63 -1.07
N PHE A 168 17.35 9.40 -1.19
CA PHE A 168 17.40 8.52 -0.04
C PHE A 168 18.22 9.28 1.02
N ASP A 169 17.55 9.87 2.01
CA ASP A 169 18.24 10.16 3.27
C ASP A 169 19.04 8.91 3.61
N LYS A 170 20.28 9.10 4.09
CA LYS A 170 21.16 7.99 4.47
C LYS A 170 20.28 6.94 5.13
N PRO A 171 20.20 5.70 4.58
CA PRO A 171 19.25 4.72 5.09
C PRO A 171 19.40 4.72 6.59
N ASN A 172 18.29 4.92 7.31
CA ASN A 172 18.28 4.91 8.77
C ASN A 172 19.21 3.78 9.20
N HIS A 173 20.31 4.13 9.87
CA HIS A 173 21.25 3.11 10.32
C HIS A 173 20.44 2.19 11.22
N TYR A 174 20.17 0.98 10.74
CA TYR A 174 19.46 -0.04 11.49
C TYR A 174 20.35 -0.58 12.62
N GLY A 175 21.12 0.26 13.32
CA GLY A 175 22.09 -0.16 14.34
C GLY A 175 22.86 -1.42 13.92
N ASN A 176 22.76 -2.47 14.74
CA ASN A 176 23.31 -3.80 14.49
C ASN A 176 22.29 -4.83 13.95
N HIS A 177 21.16 -4.39 13.40
CA HIS A 177 20.09 -5.25 12.89
C HIS A 177 19.94 -5.14 11.38
N SER A 178 19.55 -6.24 10.72
CA SER A 178 19.20 -6.23 9.30
C SER A 178 17.88 -5.50 9.06
N CYS A 179 17.74 -4.88 7.89
CA CYS A 179 16.46 -4.33 7.45
C CYS A 179 15.40 -5.45 7.46
N PRO A 180 14.26 -5.31 8.18
CA PRO A 180 13.26 -6.35 8.27
C PRO A 180 12.58 -6.65 6.93
N LEU A 181 12.64 -5.71 5.97
CA LEU A 181 12.15 -5.97 4.60
C LEU A 181 12.99 -7.01 3.85
N LEU A 182 14.24 -7.23 4.27
CA LEU A 182 15.11 -8.26 3.69
C LEU A 182 14.95 -9.62 4.36
N THR A 183 14.61 -9.65 5.65
CA THR A 183 14.56 -10.88 6.45
C THR A 183 13.15 -11.41 6.67
N ASP A 184 12.16 -10.53 6.75
CA ASP A 184 10.80 -10.86 7.21
C ASP A 184 9.77 -10.75 6.08
N MET A 185 10.17 -10.26 4.91
CA MET A 185 9.28 -10.03 3.76
C MET A 185 9.87 -10.63 2.49
N VAL A 186 8.99 -11.22 1.67
CA VAL A 186 9.31 -11.64 0.31
C VAL A 186 8.54 -10.76 -0.67
N SER A 187 9.24 -10.13 -1.61
CA SER A 187 8.61 -9.36 -2.68
C SER A 187 8.41 -10.24 -3.89
N ILE A 188 7.18 -10.29 -4.40
CA ILE A 188 6.80 -11.10 -5.56
C ILE A 188 6.15 -10.18 -6.60
N ASP A 189 6.64 -10.22 -7.82
CA ASP A 189 6.07 -9.43 -8.92
C ASP A 189 4.80 -10.06 -9.50
N GLN A 190 4.21 -9.40 -10.50
CA GLN A 190 2.98 -9.87 -11.13
C GLN A 190 3.11 -11.19 -11.92
N ARG A 191 4.33 -11.63 -12.23
CA ARG A 191 4.66 -12.88 -12.93
C ARG A 191 4.99 -14.02 -11.94
N GLY A 192 5.05 -13.71 -10.64
CA GLY A 192 5.41 -14.68 -9.61
C GLY A 192 6.90 -14.75 -9.33
N ASP A 193 7.70 -13.80 -9.84
CA ASP A 193 9.14 -13.74 -9.61
C ASP A 193 9.47 -13.08 -8.27
N VAL A 194 10.39 -13.68 -7.54
CA VAL A 194 10.87 -13.22 -6.24
C VAL A 194 12.06 -12.28 -6.40
N TYR A 195 12.05 -11.20 -5.62
CA TYR A 195 13.12 -10.21 -5.55
C TYR A 195 13.62 -10.04 -4.12
N ILE A 196 14.91 -9.69 -3.99
CA ILE A 196 15.58 -9.46 -2.69
C ILE A 196 14.89 -8.35 -1.88
N CYS A 197 14.40 -7.30 -2.53
CA CYS A 197 13.77 -6.16 -1.86
C CYS A 197 12.67 -5.55 -2.73
N CYS A 198 11.57 -5.12 -2.11
CA CYS A 198 10.48 -4.42 -2.80
C CYS A 198 10.92 -3.08 -3.42
N GLY A 199 12.02 -2.49 -2.95
CA GLY A 199 12.62 -1.26 -3.48
C GLY A 199 13.54 -1.47 -4.67
N THR A 200 13.88 -2.71 -5.04
CA THR A 200 14.87 -3.00 -6.08
C THR A 200 14.35 -3.89 -7.20
N TRP A 201 13.03 -4.06 -7.29
CA TRP A 201 12.33 -4.95 -8.23
C TRP A 201 12.63 -4.69 -9.72
N TYR A 202 13.06 -3.48 -10.07
CA TYR A 202 13.35 -3.09 -11.45
C TYR A 202 14.78 -3.46 -11.91
N TYR A 203 15.63 -3.97 -11.01
CA TYR A 203 16.95 -4.47 -11.37
C TYR A 203 16.93 -6.00 -11.53
N PRO A 204 17.15 -6.53 -12.75
CA PRO A 204 17.16 -7.97 -13.01
C PRO A 204 18.17 -8.74 -12.15
N ALA A 205 19.29 -8.09 -11.77
CA ALA A 205 20.32 -8.69 -10.93
C ALA A 205 19.84 -9.08 -9.52
N TYR A 206 18.72 -8.53 -9.05
CA TYR A 206 18.15 -8.87 -7.73
C TYR A 206 16.96 -9.82 -7.81
N ARG A 207 16.67 -10.37 -9.00
CA ARG A 207 15.69 -11.44 -9.18
C ARG A 207 16.30 -12.75 -8.68
N ILE A 208 15.61 -13.41 -7.76
CA ILE A 208 16.00 -14.72 -7.22
C ILE A 208 15.49 -15.85 -8.13
N GLY A 209 14.24 -15.75 -8.59
CA GLY A 209 13.60 -16.79 -9.42
C GLY A 209 12.09 -16.82 -9.22
N ALA A 210 11.39 -17.72 -9.91
CA ALA A 210 9.95 -17.86 -9.73
C ALA A 210 9.65 -18.49 -8.36
N PHE A 211 8.71 -17.91 -7.61
CA PHE A 211 8.35 -18.36 -6.26
C PHE A 211 8.00 -19.85 -6.20
N LEU A 212 7.33 -20.36 -7.23
CA LEU A 212 6.90 -21.76 -7.28
C LEU A 212 8.07 -22.75 -7.46
N ASP A 213 9.20 -22.30 -8.00
CA ASP A 213 10.39 -23.13 -8.24
C ASP A 213 11.35 -23.12 -7.04
N ILE A 214 11.22 -22.13 -6.15
CA ILE A 214 12.05 -21.99 -4.94
C ILE A 214 11.60 -23.01 -3.89
N ARG A 215 12.56 -23.67 -3.23
CA ARG A 215 12.32 -24.51 -2.05
C ARG A 215 12.76 -23.75 -0.80
N PHE A 216 11.85 -23.62 0.17
CA PHE A 216 12.13 -22.97 1.46
C PHE A 216 12.62 -23.97 2.54
N ALA A 217 13.09 -25.14 2.10
CA ALA A 217 13.57 -26.26 2.92
C ALA A 217 15.09 -26.40 2.84
#